data_AF-J7G3P0-F1
#
_entry.id   AF-J7G3P0-F1
#
_cell.length_a   1.000
_cell.length_b   1.000
_cell.length_c   1.000
_cell.angle_alpha   90.00
_cell.angle_beta   90.00
_cell.angle_gamma   90.00
#
_symmetry.space_group_name_H-M   'P 1'
#
loop_
_entity.id
_entity.type
_entity.pdbx_description
1 polymer ?
#
loop_
_entity_poly.entity_id
_entity_poly.type
_entity_poly.pdbx_seq_one_letter_code
_entity_poly.pdbx_strand_id
1 'polypeptide(L)'
;MKIPSVLNKFQTLLSNEEYTHELLPYNFSIVFFFHELVHYKFYLLSKKNIFSPYFDYFDQLKKMELDRIIYLLKNYHKIRISKIEKNFVFKHNGKKFFNLMSLPEKIYTRAYNFFFLKNIESFFSHFDSPKIKNKFRFTKRIFNENGIETKDFYVFFQILNKKIFQKKKKNLFYSLSVSYKTEIYCMKFSSVRRLVFSGIIFLV
;
A
#
# COMPACT_ATOMS: atom_id res chain seq x y z
N MET A 1 12.32 -17.94 10.47
CA MET A 1 12.11 -17.24 9.18
C MET A 1 13.41 -16.51 8.83
N LYS A 2 13.99 -16.68 7.63
CA LYS A 2 15.28 -16.01 7.29
C LYS A 2 15.03 -14.54 6.91
N ILE A 3 15.75 -13.59 7.51
CA ILE A 3 15.58 -12.13 7.29
C ILE A 3 15.57 -11.74 5.80
N PRO A 4 16.49 -12.24 4.94
CA PRO A 4 16.48 -11.90 3.51
C PRO A 4 15.18 -12.28 2.79
N SER A 5 14.54 -13.38 3.21
CA SER A 5 13.28 -13.81 2.62
C SER A 5 12.09 -12.92 2.98
N VAL A 6 12.16 -12.22 4.13
CA VAL A 6 11.10 -11.29 4.57
C VAL A 6 11.29 -9.93 3.92
N LEU A 7 12.54 -9.50 3.72
CA LEU A 7 12.86 -8.27 2.99
C LEU A 7 12.37 -8.31 1.54
N ASN A 8 12.61 -9.41 0.82
CA ASN A 8 12.11 -9.55 -0.55
C ASN A 8 10.59 -9.52 -0.63
N LYS A 9 9.90 -10.10 0.37
CA LYS A 9 8.43 -10.03 0.45
C LYS A 9 7.95 -8.61 0.73
N PHE A 10 8.67 -7.85 1.56
CA PHE A 10 8.33 -6.46 1.83
C PHE A 10 8.57 -5.56 0.62
N GLN A 11 9.68 -5.75 -0.10
CA GLN A 11 9.92 -5.07 -1.37
C GLN A 11 8.82 -5.37 -2.40
N THR A 12 8.38 -6.64 -2.47
CA THR A 12 7.25 -7.01 -3.34
C THR A 12 5.99 -6.27 -2.98
N LEU A 13 5.68 -6.20 -1.68
CA LEU A 13 4.51 -5.51 -1.17
C LEU A 13 4.59 -4.00 -1.39
N LEU A 14 5.75 -3.39 -1.20
CA LEU A 14 5.98 -1.97 -1.46
C LEU A 14 5.81 -1.66 -2.94
N SER A 15 6.46 -2.41 -3.83
CA SER A 15 6.36 -2.22 -5.28
C SER A 15 4.91 -2.37 -5.77
N ASN A 16 4.23 -3.43 -5.32
CA ASN A 16 2.83 -3.64 -5.67
C ASN A 16 1.94 -2.48 -5.19
N GLU A 17 2.21 -1.91 -4.02
CA GLU A 17 1.48 -0.73 -3.54
C GLU A 17 1.85 0.52 -4.35
N GLU A 18 3.10 0.70 -4.79
CA GLU A 18 3.52 1.84 -5.59
C GLU A 18 2.86 1.87 -6.98
N TYR A 19 2.85 0.73 -7.67
CA TYR A 19 2.38 0.62 -9.06
C TYR A 19 0.89 0.34 -9.22
N THR A 20 0.12 0.32 -8.12
CA THR A 20 -1.34 0.15 -8.19
C THR A 20 -2.08 1.43 -7.81
N HIS A 21 -3.18 1.74 -8.51
CA HIS A 21 -4.07 2.83 -8.10
C HIS A 21 -5.00 2.43 -6.94
N GLU A 22 -5.29 1.14 -6.81
CA GLU A 22 -6.12 0.62 -5.73
C GLU A 22 -5.31 0.44 -4.43
N LEU A 23 -5.95 0.61 -3.28
CA LEU A 23 -5.39 0.21 -2.00
C LEU A 23 -5.34 -1.32 -1.92
N LEU A 24 -4.18 -1.89 -1.65
CA LEU A 24 -4.04 -3.34 -1.45
C LEU A 24 -4.36 -3.73 0.01
N PRO A 25 -4.60 -5.03 0.32
CA PRO A 25 -4.79 -5.47 1.69
C PRO A 25 -3.54 -5.22 2.54
N TYR A 26 -3.72 -4.63 3.72
CA TYR A 26 -2.64 -4.39 4.67
C TYR A 26 -2.05 -5.72 5.17
N ASN A 27 -0.74 -5.93 4.95
CA ASN A 27 -0.06 -7.13 5.43
C ASN A 27 0.52 -6.91 6.82
N PHE A 28 -0.29 -7.16 7.85
CA PHE A 28 0.10 -6.95 9.24
C PHE A 28 1.36 -7.75 9.61
N SER A 29 1.46 -9.02 9.23
CA SER A 29 2.56 -9.90 9.63
C SER A 29 3.93 -9.39 9.17
N ILE A 30 4.04 -8.90 7.93
CA ILE A 30 5.31 -8.40 7.40
C ILE A 30 5.66 -7.05 8.03
N VAL A 31 4.70 -6.13 8.10
CA VAL A 31 4.95 -4.78 8.62
C VAL A 31 5.27 -4.82 10.11
N PHE A 32 4.52 -5.60 10.88
CA PHE A 32 4.77 -5.81 12.31
C PHE A 32 6.17 -6.42 12.56
N PHE A 33 6.57 -7.42 11.77
CA PHE A 33 7.92 -7.98 11.86
C PHE A 33 9.02 -6.92 11.71
N PHE A 34 8.87 -6.01 10.74
CA PHE A 34 9.86 -4.95 10.53
C PHE A 34 9.83 -3.89 11.64
N HIS A 35 8.66 -3.56 12.20
CA HIS A 35 8.58 -2.70 13.39
C HIS A 35 9.31 -3.30 14.58
N GLU A 36 9.05 -4.57 14.89
CA GLU A 36 9.73 -5.30 15.98
C GLU A 36 11.23 -5.37 15.75
N LEU A 37 11.66 -5.65 14.50
CA LEU A 37 13.08 -5.67 14.14
C LEU A 37 13.74 -4.30 14.38
N VAL A 38 13.07 -3.21 13.99
CA VAL A 38 13.58 -1.85 14.21
C VAL A 38 13.69 -1.55 15.70
N HIS A 39 12.65 -1.84 16.49
CA HIS A 39 12.67 -1.63 17.94
C HIS A 39 13.77 -2.43 18.63
N TYR A 40 13.89 -3.72 18.30
CA TYR A 40 14.91 -4.59 18.86
C TYR A 40 16.33 -4.10 18.51
N LYS A 41 16.56 -3.67 17.27
CA LYS A 41 17.87 -3.17 16.85
C LYS A 41 18.23 -1.83 17.48
N PHE A 42 17.26 -0.92 17.66
CA PHE A 42 17.48 0.32 18.42
C PHE A 42 17.90 0.02 19.86
N TYR A 43 17.22 -0.92 20.51
CA TYR A 43 17.56 -1.34 21.88
C TYR A 43 18.97 -1.95 21.98
N LEU A 44 19.37 -2.76 21.00
CA LEU A 44 20.73 -3.31 21.00
C LEU A 44 21.81 -2.22 20.77
N LEU A 45 21.51 -1.22 19.94
CA LEU A 45 22.43 -0.11 19.70
C LEU A 45 22.54 0.81 20.92
N SER A 46 21.45 1.06 21.65
CA SER A 46 21.47 1.91 22.85
C SER A 46 22.19 1.29 24.05
N LYS A 47 22.33 -0.04 24.07
CA LYS A 47 23.00 -0.79 25.14
C LYS A 47 24.51 -0.98 24.96
N LYS A 48 25.07 -0.56 23.83
CA LYS A 48 26.49 -0.80 23.54
C LYS A 48 27.37 0.28 24.18
N ASN A 49 28.36 -0.19 24.95
CA ASN A 49 29.34 0.64 25.64
C ASN A 49 30.32 1.32 24.67
N ILE A 50 30.62 2.58 24.97
CA ILE A 50 31.34 3.60 24.16
C ILE A 50 32.85 3.31 23.97
N PHE A 51 33.37 2.18 24.44
CA PHE A 51 34.80 2.04 24.74
C PHE A 51 35.68 1.32 23.70
N SER A 52 35.27 1.18 22.43
CA SER A 52 36.19 0.64 21.41
C SER A 52 36.08 1.32 20.04
N PRO A 53 37.17 1.95 19.54
CA PRO A 53 37.18 2.65 18.26
C PRO A 53 36.98 1.71 17.04
N TYR A 54 37.35 0.42 17.16
CA TYR A 54 37.11 -0.57 16.10
C TYR A 54 35.65 -1.07 15.99
N PHE A 55 34.81 -0.80 17.00
CA PHE A 55 33.39 -1.16 16.96
C PHE A 55 32.53 -0.15 16.18
N ASP A 56 33.09 1.01 15.85
CA ASP A 56 32.34 2.14 15.30
C ASP A 56 31.87 1.87 13.85
N TYR A 57 32.74 1.33 12.99
CA TYR A 57 32.39 1.09 11.57
C TYR A 57 31.25 0.08 11.38
N PHE A 58 31.29 -1.06 12.07
CA PHE A 58 30.23 -2.07 11.95
C PHE A 58 28.89 -1.61 12.52
N ASP A 59 28.92 -0.75 13.53
CA ASP A 59 27.70 -0.20 14.13
C ASP A 59 27.13 0.93 13.27
N GLN A 60 27.97 1.71 12.59
CA GLN A 60 27.54 2.62 11.52
C GLN A 60 26.87 1.87 10.37
N LEU A 61 27.43 0.75 9.89
CA LEU A 61 26.79 -0.08 8.86
C LEU A 61 25.42 -0.62 9.30
N LYS A 62 25.29 -1.06 10.56
CA LYS A 62 24.00 -1.51 11.11
C LYS A 62 23.00 -0.36 11.22
N LYS A 63 23.45 0.83 11.59
CA LYS A 63 22.62 2.03 11.64
C LYS A 63 22.11 2.42 10.26
N MET A 64 22.99 2.42 9.24
CA MET A 64 22.59 2.67 7.85
C MET A 64 21.54 1.67 7.35
N GLU A 65 21.71 0.37 7.65
CA GLU A 65 20.72 -0.63 7.26
C GLU A 65 19.39 -0.46 8.00
N LEU A 66 19.43 -0.09 9.28
CA LEU A 66 18.24 0.26 10.06
C LEU A 66 17.50 1.45 9.45
N ASP A 67 18.23 2.53 9.13
CA ASP A 67 17.67 3.74 8.51
C ASP A 67 17.01 3.42 7.16
N ARG A 68 17.62 2.53 6.37
CA ARG A 68 17.05 2.02 5.11
C ARG A 68 15.74 1.28 5.33
N ILE A 69 15.66 0.41 6.33
CA ILE A 69 14.42 -0.30 6.68
C ILE A 69 13.34 0.68 7.15
N ILE A 70 13.69 1.64 8.00
CA ILE A 70 12.77 2.68 8.48
C ILE A 70 12.23 3.51 7.33
N TYR A 71 13.09 3.88 6.37
CA TYR A 71 12.68 4.59 5.18
C TYR A 71 11.66 3.79 4.36
N LEU A 72 11.91 2.51 4.10
CA LEU A 72 10.99 1.67 3.34
C LEU A 72 9.62 1.52 4.06
N LEU A 73 9.62 1.37 5.39
CA LEU A 73 8.39 1.38 6.20
C LEU A 73 7.62 2.69 6.07
N LYS A 74 8.30 3.83 6.25
CA LYS A 74 7.70 5.16 6.10
C LYS A 74 7.14 5.36 4.69
N ASN A 75 7.88 4.95 3.66
CA ASN A 75 7.43 5.07 2.28
C ASN A 75 6.18 4.24 2.01
N TYR A 76 6.16 2.98 2.48
CA TYR A 76 4.98 2.11 2.37
C TYR A 76 3.73 2.76 3.00
N HIS A 77 3.83 3.26 4.22
CA HIS A 77 2.72 3.94 4.88
C HIS A 77 2.31 5.22 4.15
N LYS A 78 3.27 6.03 3.70
CA LYS A 78 2.99 7.27 2.95
C LYS A 78 2.19 6.99 1.67
N ILE A 79 2.57 5.99 0.88
CA ILE A 79 1.86 5.60 -0.33
C ILE A 79 0.41 5.20 0.01
N ARG A 80 0.23 4.37 1.04
CA ARG A 80 -1.09 3.91 1.46
C ARG A 80 -1.98 5.04 1.95
N ILE A 81 -1.46 5.95 2.77
CA ILE A 81 -2.21 7.13 3.22
C ILE A 81 -2.63 7.99 2.03
N SER A 82 -1.73 8.25 1.07
CA SER A 82 -2.09 8.99 -0.15
C SER A 82 -3.20 8.31 -0.95
N LYS A 83 -3.17 6.97 -1.06
CA LYS A 83 -4.26 6.22 -1.70
C LYS A 83 -5.56 6.27 -0.92
N ILE A 84 -5.50 6.25 0.41
CA ILE A 84 -6.68 6.39 1.28
C ILE A 84 -7.33 7.73 1.00
N GLU A 85 -6.57 8.83 1.02
CA GLU A 85 -7.05 10.19 0.75
C GLU A 85 -7.67 10.32 -0.64
N LYS A 86 -7.01 9.79 -1.67
CA LYS A 86 -7.52 9.81 -3.06
C LYS A 86 -8.81 9.03 -3.22
N ASN A 87 -8.93 7.87 -2.56
CA ASN A 87 -10.10 7.01 -2.66
C ASN A 87 -11.21 7.35 -1.65
N PHE A 88 -10.93 8.22 -0.68
CA PHE A 88 -11.80 8.51 0.45
C PHE A 88 -13.13 9.15 0.03
N VAL A 89 -13.10 10.04 -0.96
CA VAL A 89 -14.28 10.80 -1.42
C VAL A 89 -15.25 9.95 -2.26
N PHE A 90 -14.84 8.76 -2.73
CA PHE A 90 -15.46 8.12 -3.90
C PHE A 90 -15.81 6.64 -3.72
N LYS A 91 -15.86 6.04 -2.53
CA LYS A 91 -16.19 4.60 -2.42
C LYS A 91 -17.35 4.30 -1.47
N HIS A 92 -18.52 4.08 -2.07
CA HIS A 92 -19.77 3.58 -1.49
C HIS A 92 -19.65 2.26 -0.71
N ASN A 93 -18.60 1.45 -0.95
CA ASN A 93 -18.39 0.15 -0.32
C ASN A 93 -17.51 0.23 0.94
N GLY A 94 -17.84 1.14 1.86
CA GLY A 94 -17.06 1.41 3.07
C GLY A 94 -16.56 0.15 3.78
N LYS A 95 -17.44 -0.83 4.04
CA LYS A 95 -17.07 -2.08 4.76
C LYS A 95 -15.93 -2.85 4.09
N LYS A 96 -15.93 -3.00 2.75
CA LYS A 96 -14.87 -3.75 2.04
C LYS A 96 -13.56 -2.96 1.99
N PHE A 97 -13.64 -1.64 1.88
CA PHE A 97 -12.46 -0.77 1.85
C PHE A 97 -11.76 -0.70 3.22
N PHE A 98 -12.52 -0.58 4.31
CA PHE A 98 -11.99 -0.64 5.67
C PHE A 98 -11.30 -1.97 5.98
N ASN A 99 -11.73 -3.09 5.39
CA ASN A 99 -11.08 -4.39 5.59
C ASN A 99 -9.65 -4.47 5.02
N LEU A 100 -9.28 -3.57 4.11
CA LEU A 100 -7.95 -3.50 3.51
C LEU A 100 -6.97 -2.69 4.37
N MET A 101 -7.44 -2.05 5.43
CA MET A 101 -6.69 -1.10 6.25
C MET A 101 -6.22 -1.68 7.58
N SER A 102 -5.08 -1.18 8.05
CA SER A 102 -4.64 -1.36 9.45
C SER A 102 -5.50 -0.55 10.41
N LEU A 103 -5.49 -0.89 11.71
CA LEU A 103 -6.24 -0.12 12.72
C LEU A 103 -5.86 1.38 12.74
N PRO A 104 -4.57 1.78 12.72
CA PRO A 104 -4.19 3.18 12.62
C PRO A 104 -4.70 3.86 11.35
N GLU A 105 -4.66 3.19 10.20
CA GLU A 105 -5.21 3.71 8.94
C GLU A 105 -6.72 3.95 9.04
N LYS A 106 -7.46 3.07 9.73
CA LYS A 106 -8.90 3.26 9.97
C LYS A 106 -9.18 4.47 10.84
N ILE A 107 -8.40 4.68 11.91
CA ILE A 107 -8.52 5.84 12.80
C ILE A 107 -8.22 7.12 12.02
N TYR A 108 -7.12 7.13 11.25
CA TYR A 108 -6.76 8.23 10.37
C TYR A 108 -7.89 8.58 9.40
N THR A 109 -8.44 7.57 8.71
CA THR A 109 -9.52 7.76 7.73
C THR A 109 -10.76 8.40 8.36
N ARG A 110 -11.13 7.99 9.59
CA ARG A 110 -12.26 8.57 10.32
C ARG A 110 -12.01 10.03 10.70
N ALA A 111 -10.82 10.35 11.20
CA ALA A 111 -10.45 11.72 11.53
C ALA A 111 -10.42 12.59 10.28
N TYR A 112 -9.77 12.12 9.21
CA TYR A 112 -9.70 12.80 7.92
C TYR A 112 -11.10 13.09 7.36
N ASN A 113 -12.01 12.11 7.40
CA ASN A 113 -13.41 12.28 7.00
C ASN A 113 -14.09 13.42 7.75
N PHE A 114 -14.00 13.38 9.08
CA PHE A 114 -14.61 14.37 9.94
C PHE A 114 -14.12 15.79 9.60
N PHE A 115 -12.80 16.00 9.51
CA PHE A 115 -12.25 17.31 9.19
C PHE A 115 -12.56 17.76 7.77
N PHE A 116 -12.49 16.85 6.79
CA PHE A 116 -12.80 17.16 5.40
C PHE A 116 -14.27 17.60 5.24
N LEU A 117 -15.21 16.85 5.81
CA LEU A 117 -16.62 17.21 5.78
C LEU A 117 -16.91 18.51 6.53
N LYS A 118 -16.27 18.73 7.69
CA LYS A 118 -16.44 19.97 8.46
C LYS A 118 -15.94 21.20 7.68
N ASN A 119 -14.78 21.10 7.04
CA ASN A 119 -14.21 22.20 6.25
C ASN A 119 -15.03 22.49 4.99
N ILE A 120 -15.57 21.45 4.37
CA ILE A 120 -16.52 21.60 3.28
C ILE A 120 -17.79 22.31 3.77
N GLU A 121 -18.38 21.87 4.87
CA GLU A 121 -19.61 22.46 5.41
C GLU A 121 -19.41 23.93 5.81
N SER A 122 -18.28 24.28 6.42
CA SER A 122 -17.94 25.68 6.71
C SER A 122 -17.79 26.49 5.42
N PHE A 123 -17.05 25.99 4.43
CA PHE A 123 -16.89 26.66 3.13
C PHE A 123 -18.24 26.94 2.45
N PHE A 124 -19.14 25.97 2.43
CA PHE A 124 -20.47 26.13 1.81
C PHE A 124 -21.45 26.95 2.66
N SER A 125 -21.23 27.05 3.98
CA SER A 125 -22.08 27.88 4.86
C SER A 125 -22.00 29.36 4.50
N HIS A 126 -20.83 29.82 4.00
CA HIS A 126 -20.59 31.18 3.54
C HIS A 126 -21.27 31.56 2.23
N PHE A 127 -21.87 30.61 1.51
CA PHE A 127 -22.66 30.92 0.31
C PHE A 127 -24.13 31.10 0.70
N ASP A 128 -24.70 32.27 0.41
CA ASP A 128 -26.10 32.59 0.72
C ASP A 128 -27.11 31.92 -0.20
N SER A 129 -26.67 31.33 -1.31
CA SER A 129 -27.58 30.70 -2.28
C SER A 129 -28.11 29.34 -1.79
N PRO A 130 -29.41 29.19 -1.51
CA PRO A 130 -30.00 27.89 -1.15
C PRO A 130 -29.91 26.87 -2.30
N LYS A 131 -29.80 27.33 -3.55
CA LYS A 131 -29.58 26.45 -4.72
C LYS A 131 -28.22 25.74 -4.66
N ILE A 132 -27.17 26.44 -4.21
CA ILE A 132 -25.83 25.88 -4.05
C ILE A 132 -25.79 24.90 -2.86
N LYS A 133 -26.41 25.25 -1.73
CA LYS A 133 -26.53 24.37 -0.55
C LYS A 133 -27.28 23.07 -0.87
N ASN A 134 -28.37 23.14 -1.64
CA ASN A 134 -29.14 21.96 -2.05
C ASN A 134 -28.40 21.11 -3.10
N LYS A 135 -27.73 21.74 -4.08
CA LYS A 135 -26.87 21.05 -5.04
C LYS A 135 -25.70 20.35 -4.34
N PHE A 136 -25.17 20.94 -3.26
CA PHE A 136 -24.11 20.33 -2.48
C PHE A 136 -24.56 19.10 -1.68
N ARG A 137 -25.75 19.13 -1.08
CA ARG A 137 -26.36 17.93 -0.47
C ARG A 137 -26.58 16.83 -1.51
N PHE A 138 -26.94 17.20 -2.74
CA PHE A 138 -27.06 16.28 -3.87
C PHE A 138 -25.69 15.75 -4.32
N THR A 139 -24.66 16.59 -4.44
CA THR A 139 -23.31 16.12 -4.77
C THR A 139 -22.73 15.26 -3.65
N LYS A 140 -23.04 15.50 -2.37
CA LYS A 140 -22.66 14.61 -1.27
C LYS A 140 -23.28 13.21 -1.45
N ARG A 141 -24.49 13.11 -2.04
CA ARG A 141 -25.08 11.83 -2.49
C ARG A 141 -24.42 11.29 -3.76
N ILE A 142 -24.16 12.11 -4.78
CA ILE A 142 -23.55 11.68 -6.04
C ILE A 142 -22.07 11.25 -5.88
N PHE A 143 -21.27 11.94 -5.05
CA PHE A 143 -19.92 11.53 -4.68
C PHE A 143 -19.92 10.21 -3.90
N ASN A 144 -20.98 9.98 -3.12
CA ASN A 144 -21.18 8.69 -2.47
C ASN A 144 -21.56 7.61 -3.51
N GLU A 145 -22.48 7.89 -4.44
CA GLU A 145 -23.08 6.90 -5.36
C GLU A 145 -22.20 6.55 -6.58
N ASN A 146 -21.50 7.54 -7.15
CA ASN A 146 -20.63 7.34 -8.31
C ASN A 146 -19.20 7.10 -7.85
N GLY A 147 -18.87 5.81 -7.65
CA GLY A 147 -17.49 5.43 -7.47
C GLY A 147 -16.65 5.90 -8.67
N ILE A 148 -15.41 6.34 -8.43
CA ILE A 148 -14.46 6.46 -9.54
C ILE A 148 -14.38 5.06 -10.15
N GLU A 149 -14.92 4.90 -11.36
CA GLU A 149 -14.51 3.83 -12.25
C GLU A 149 -13.01 4.00 -12.40
N THR A 150 -12.25 3.20 -11.64
CA THR A 150 -10.81 3.14 -11.81
C THR A 150 -10.62 2.61 -13.22
N LYS A 151 -10.31 3.52 -14.16
CA LYS A 151 -9.99 3.16 -15.53
C LYS A 151 -8.96 2.05 -15.47
N ASP A 152 -9.27 0.94 -16.13
CA ASP A 152 -8.37 -0.19 -16.17
C ASP A 152 -7.06 0.25 -16.83
N PHE A 153 -5.94 -0.02 -16.17
CA PHE A 153 -4.62 0.45 -16.57
C PHE A 153 -3.69 -0.73 -16.84
N TYR A 154 -2.69 -0.55 -17.68
CA TYR A 154 -1.69 -1.57 -17.93
C TYR A 154 -0.65 -1.57 -16.82
N VAL A 155 -0.24 -2.78 -16.42
CA VAL A 155 0.84 -2.99 -15.44
C VAL A 155 1.87 -3.92 -16.01
N PHE A 156 3.14 -3.61 -15.73
CA PHE A 156 4.27 -4.48 -15.97
C PHE A 156 4.49 -5.35 -14.74
N PHE A 157 4.77 -6.63 -14.93
CA PHE A 157 4.93 -7.55 -13.80
C PHE A 157 5.84 -8.73 -14.11
N GLN A 158 6.48 -9.23 -13.06
CA GLN A 158 7.23 -10.48 -13.04
C GLN A 158 6.47 -11.55 -12.25
N ILE A 159 6.61 -12.81 -12.65
CA ILE A 159 5.97 -13.95 -11.99
C ILE A 159 6.89 -14.50 -10.90
N LEU A 160 6.47 -14.42 -9.64
CA LEU A 160 7.24 -14.94 -8.50
C LEU A 160 7.08 -16.45 -8.32
N ASN A 161 5.89 -17.00 -8.63
CA ASN A 161 5.60 -18.43 -8.48
C ASN A 161 4.82 -19.02 -9.67
N LYS A 162 5.56 -19.64 -10.60
CA LYS A 162 5.03 -20.22 -11.84
C LYS A 162 4.01 -21.36 -11.60
N LYS A 163 4.27 -22.24 -10.61
CA LYS A 163 3.36 -23.39 -10.33
C LYS A 163 1.97 -22.90 -9.92
N ILE A 164 1.90 -21.89 -9.06
CA ILE A 164 0.63 -21.31 -8.63
C ILE A 164 0.00 -20.48 -9.75
N PHE A 165 0.82 -19.75 -10.51
CA PHE A 165 0.37 -18.95 -11.64
C PHE A 165 -0.32 -19.80 -12.73
N GLN A 166 0.33 -20.88 -13.19
CA GLN A 166 -0.23 -21.79 -14.20
C GLN A 166 -1.52 -22.47 -13.72
N LYS A 167 -1.59 -22.87 -12.44
CA LYS A 167 -2.82 -23.43 -11.85
C LYS A 167 -3.98 -22.43 -11.86
N LYS A 168 -3.72 -21.15 -11.53
CA LYS A 168 -4.77 -20.12 -11.43
C LYS A 168 -5.21 -19.54 -12.78
N LYS A 169 -4.42 -19.68 -13.84
CA LYS A 169 -4.71 -19.10 -15.17
C LYS A 169 -4.46 -20.08 -16.32
N LYS A 170 -4.95 -21.31 -16.20
CA LYS A 170 -4.88 -22.32 -17.29
C LYS A 170 -5.31 -21.73 -18.65
N ASN A 171 -6.38 -20.93 -18.71
CA ASN A 171 -6.96 -20.54 -20.01
C ASN A 171 -6.42 -19.24 -20.64
N LEU A 172 -5.73 -18.38 -19.88
CA LEU A 172 -5.36 -17.03 -20.35
C LEU A 172 -3.95 -16.95 -20.95
N PHE A 173 -3.15 -18.01 -20.81
CA PHE A 173 -1.71 -17.99 -21.13
C PHE A 173 -1.23 -19.26 -21.86
N TYR A 174 -2.14 -20.04 -22.47
CA TYR A 174 -1.76 -21.25 -23.21
C TYR A 174 -0.74 -21.00 -24.34
N SER A 175 -0.62 -19.77 -24.83
CA SER A 175 0.32 -19.37 -25.88
C SER A 175 1.63 -18.73 -25.40
N LEU A 176 1.73 -18.33 -24.13
CA LEU A 176 2.95 -17.73 -23.61
C LEU A 176 3.87 -18.86 -23.14
N SER A 177 4.93 -19.10 -23.90
CA SER A 177 6.07 -19.89 -23.46
C SER A 177 6.75 -19.16 -22.29
N VAL A 178 6.16 -19.24 -21.09
CA VAL A 178 6.64 -18.59 -19.87
C VAL A 178 8.07 -19.08 -19.61
N SER A 179 9.08 -18.32 -20.03
CA SER A 179 10.48 -18.61 -19.74
C SER A 179 10.88 -17.92 -18.43
N TYR A 180 12.14 -17.99 -18.05
CA TYR A 180 12.65 -17.89 -16.68
C TYR A 180 12.38 -16.55 -15.95
N LYS A 181 12.76 -16.54 -14.65
CA LYS A 181 12.59 -15.54 -13.56
C LYS A 181 12.81 -14.04 -13.87
N THR A 182 13.14 -13.66 -15.10
CA THR A 182 13.49 -12.30 -15.52
C THR A 182 12.53 -11.69 -16.53
N GLU A 183 11.59 -12.47 -17.09
CA GLU A 183 10.63 -11.94 -18.05
C GLU A 183 9.64 -10.98 -17.40
N ILE A 184 9.46 -9.83 -18.05
CA ILE A 184 8.47 -8.81 -17.70
C ILE A 184 7.30 -8.96 -18.65
N TYR A 185 6.11 -9.15 -18.09
CA TYR A 185 4.86 -9.22 -18.83
C TYR A 185 4.08 -7.93 -18.66
N CYS A 186 3.23 -7.59 -19.64
CA CYS A 186 2.34 -6.44 -19.57
C CYS A 186 0.89 -6.88 -19.78
N MET A 187 0.00 -6.51 -18.86
CA MET A 187 -1.44 -6.77 -18.99
C MET A 187 -2.26 -5.70 -18.29
N LYS A 188 -3.55 -5.62 -18.64
CA LYS A 188 -4.53 -4.84 -17.88
C LYS A 188 -4.61 -5.31 -16.42
N PHE A 189 -4.62 -4.36 -15.48
CA PHE A 189 -4.63 -4.64 -14.05
C PHE A 189 -5.84 -5.49 -13.65
N SER A 190 -7.03 -5.23 -14.20
CA SER A 190 -8.24 -6.04 -13.96
C SER A 190 -8.00 -7.55 -14.16
N SER A 191 -7.19 -7.91 -15.16
CA SER A 191 -6.87 -9.28 -15.52
C SER A 191 -5.91 -9.95 -14.53
N VAL A 192 -5.04 -9.18 -13.87
CA VAL A 192 -4.01 -9.69 -12.97
C VAL A 192 -4.24 -9.34 -11.50
N ARG A 193 -5.29 -8.58 -11.20
CA ARG A 193 -5.64 -8.07 -9.85
C ARG A 193 -5.58 -9.14 -8.77
N ARG A 194 -6.24 -10.29 -8.99
CA ARG A 194 -6.24 -11.40 -8.01
C ARG A 194 -4.84 -11.99 -7.76
N LEU A 195 -3.95 -11.91 -8.75
CA LEU A 195 -2.57 -12.39 -8.64
C LEU A 195 -1.71 -11.43 -7.82
N VAL A 196 -1.90 -10.11 -8.00
CA VAL A 196 -1.28 -9.08 -7.16
C VAL A 196 -1.73 -9.25 -5.71
N PHE A 197 -3.04 -9.39 -5.47
CA PHE A 197 -3.61 -9.57 -4.13
C PHE A 197 -3.13 -10.85 -3.43
N SER A 198 -2.76 -11.88 -4.18
CA SER A 198 -2.22 -13.12 -3.63
C SER A 198 -0.69 -13.18 -3.59
N GLY A 199 0.00 -12.09 -3.96
CA GLY A 199 1.47 -12.02 -3.94
C GLY A 199 2.15 -13.00 -4.89
N ILE A 200 1.47 -13.41 -5.98
CA ILE A 200 2.03 -14.33 -6.97
C ILE A 200 2.89 -13.59 -8.00
N ILE A 201 2.59 -12.32 -8.20
CA ILE A 201 3.30 -11.44 -9.13
C ILE A 201 3.85 -10.22 -8.40
N PHE A 202 4.95 -9.72 -8.95
CA PHE A 202 5.66 -8.52 -8.54
C PHE A 202 5.47 -7.48 -9.65
N LEU A 203 4.91 -6.32 -9.31
CA LEU A 203 4.81 -5.22 -10.27
C LEU A 203 6.17 -4.50 -10.40
N VAL A 204 6.46 -4.06 -11.62
CA VAL A 204 7.70 -3.36 -12.02
C VAL A 204 7.34 -2.03 -12.67
#